data_AF-A0AAE0CK60-F1
#
_entry.id   AF-A0AAE0CK60-F1
#
_cell.length_a   1.000
_cell.length_b   1.000
_cell.length_c   1.000
_cell.angle_alpha   90.00
_cell.angle_beta   90.00
_cell.angle_gamma   90.00
#
_symmetry.space_group_name_H-M   'P 1'
#
loop_
_entity.id
_entity.type
_entity.pdbx_description
1 polymer ?
#
loop_
_entity_poly.entity_id
_entity_poly.type
_entity_poly.pdbx_seq_one_letter_code
_entity_poly.pdbx_strand_id
1 'polypeptide(L)'
;MELLGEDLELNNSHVIVWITDKQKGLIDSIRELFPHSEHWFYLKHFFNNFKASHKGLMLKNLLWGATKSTTKQGFTQFMESLRIESETAYQWLVTKRAAVEKWHHQIGPKVMKFVERIMKDSSICNPEYSGNYVYQVKENGGEQFMVNIEQKECACNKW
;
A
#
# COMPACT_ATOMS: atom_id res chain seq x y z
N MET A 1 7.30 10.46 9.50
CA MET A 1 6.10 11.32 9.38
C MET A 1 6.17 12.55 10.27
N GLU A 2 7.02 12.57 11.30
CA GLU A 2 7.30 13.77 12.10
C GLU A 2 7.72 14.97 11.23
N LEU A 3 8.67 14.77 10.31
CA LEU A 3 9.09 15.80 9.33
C LEU A 3 7.93 16.34 8.47
N LEU A 4 6.95 15.49 8.12
CA LEU A 4 5.77 15.91 7.34
C LEU A 4 4.80 16.76 8.18
N GLY A 5 4.73 16.51 9.49
CA GLY A 5 3.90 17.29 10.41
C GLY A 5 4.46 18.69 10.67
N GLU A 6 5.79 18.78 10.77
CA GLU A 6 6.52 20.05 10.88
C GLU A 6 6.44 20.86 9.58
N ASP A 7 6.71 20.24 8.43
CA ASP A 7 6.65 20.90 7.11
C ASP A 7 5.26 21.46 6.76
N LEU A 8 4.20 20.86 7.31
CA LEU A 8 2.81 21.25 7.05
C LEU A 8 2.20 22.10 8.18
N GLU A 9 2.99 22.51 9.18
CA GLU A 9 2.58 23.33 10.33
C GLU A 9 1.27 22.83 10.99
N LEU A 10 1.14 21.51 11.14
CA LEU A 10 -0.07 20.84 11.63
C LEU A 10 -0.19 20.94 13.16
N ASN A 11 -0.16 22.16 13.68
CA ASN A 11 -0.10 22.50 15.10
C ASN A 11 -1.42 22.22 15.85
N ASN A 12 -2.48 21.80 15.13
CA ASN A 12 -3.80 21.53 15.67
C ASN A 12 -4.40 20.27 15.01
N SER A 13 -4.05 19.09 15.52
CA SER A 13 -4.41 17.78 14.98
C SER A 13 -5.92 17.46 15.00
N HIS A 14 -6.73 18.28 15.67
CA HIS A 14 -8.17 18.08 15.85
C HIS A 14 -9.04 18.31 14.60
N VAL A 15 -8.50 18.89 13.51
CA VAL A 15 -9.26 19.19 12.28
C VAL A 15 -8.75 18.43 11.05
N ILE A 16 -7.77 17.53 11.23
CA ILE A 16 -7.13 16.86 10.11
C ILE A 16 -7.79 15.51 9.88
N VAL A 17 -8.24 15.30 8.64
CA VAL A 17 -8.72 13.99 8.17
C VAL A 17 -7.66 13.38 7.28
N TRP A 18 -7.04 12.29 7.74
CA TRP A 18 -6.06 11.56 6.95
C TRP A 18 -6.76 10.54 6.07
N ILE A 19 -6.53 10.59 4.76
CA ILE A 19 -7.04 9.59 3.83
C ILE A 19 -5.86 8.82 3.23
N THR A 20 -5.67 7.57 3.63
CA THR A 20 -4.53 6.76 3.16
C THR A 20 -4.96 5.44 2.53
N ASP A 21 -4.12 4.91 1.65
CA ASP A 21 -4.28 3.54 1.18
C ASP A 21 -4.08 2.54 2.33
N LYS A 22 -4.52 1.29 2.15
CA LYS A 22 -4.43 0.20 3.13
C LYS A 22 -2.98 -0.27 3.30
N GLN A 23 -2.15 0.56 3.93
CA GLN A 23 -0.79 0.20 4.33
C GLN A 23 -0.69 0.21 5.85
N LYS A 24 -0.50 -0.96 6.45
CA LYS A 24 -0.56 -1.18 7.90
C LYS A 24 0.41 -0.27 8.67
N GLY A 25 1.66 -0.17 8.21
CA GLY A 25 2.67 0.70 8.83
C GLY A 25 2.30 2.19 8.78
N LEU A 26 1.69 2.65 7.68
CA LEU A 26 1.25 4.05 7.57
C LEU A 26 0.06 4.34 8.50
N ILE A 27 -0.88 3.39 8.61
CA ILE A 27 -2.03 3.50 9.51
C ILE A 27 -1.55 3.55 10.97
N ASP A 28 -0.60 2.68 11.33
CA ASP A 28 -0.05 2.62 12.68
C ASP A 28 0.72 3.91 13.03
N SER A 29 1.54 4.44 12.10
CA SER A 29 2.21 5.73 12.29
C SER A 29 1.26 6.93 12.40
N ILE A 30 0.14 6.96 11.66
CA ILE A 30 -0.87 8.03 11.80
C ILE A 30 -1.51 7.98 13.17
N ARG A 31 -1.84 6.78 13.67
CA ARG A 31 -2.44 6.62 15.01
C ARG A 31 -1.49 7.04 16.12
N GLU A 32 -0.20 6.80 15.96
CA GLU A 32 0.82 7.19 16.93
C GLU A 32 1.06 8.71 16.94
N LEU A 33 1.21 9.33 15.76
CA LEU A 33 1.54 10.75 15.64
C LEU A 33 0.32 11.68 15.77
N PHE A 34 -0.87 11.20 15.36
CA PHE A 34 -2.10 12.00 15.33
C PHE A 34 -3.29 11.22 15.92
N PRO A 35 -3.26 10.87 17.22
CA PRO A 35 -4.26 10.00 17.85
C PRO A 35 -5.69 10.57 17.85
N HIS A 36 -5.83 11.89 17.74
CA HIS A 36 -7.12 12.59 17.73
C HIS A 36 -7.63 12.94 16.33
N SER A 37 -6.90 12.56 15.28
CA SER A 37 -7.30 12.82 13.90
C SER A 37 -8.23 11.73 13.37
N GLU A 38 -9.20 12.11 12.53
CA GLU A 38 -10.00 11.10 11.84
C GLU A 38 -9.18 10.45 10.73
N HIS A 39 -9.17 9.12 10.68
CA HIS A 39 -8.49 8.36 9.64
C HIS A 39 -9.48 7.60 8.78
N TRP A 40 -9.44 7.88 7.49
CA TRP A 40 -10.30 7.28 6.47
C TRP A 40 -9.45 6.47 5.49
N PHE A 41 -9.99 5.34 5.03
CA PHE A 41 -9.33 4.57 3.98
C PHE A 41 -9.58 5.19 2.61
N TYR A 42 -8.56 5.22 1.76
CA TYR A 42 -8.68 5.64 0.36
C TYR A 42 -9.47 4.60 -0.44
N LEU A 43 -10.79 4.67 -0.33
CA LEU A 43 -11.73 3.71 -0.90
C LEU A 43 -11.73 3.70 -2.44
N LYS A 44 -11.18 4.72 -3.10
CA LYS A 44 -11.20 4.83 -4.58
C LYS A 44 -10.52 3.63 -5.25
N HIS A 45 -9.35 3.20 -4.77
CA HIS A 45 -8.67 2.01 -5.31
C HIS A 45 -9.46 0.73 -5.04
N PHE A 46 -10.03 0.62 -3.84
CA PHE A 46 -10.90 -0.49 -3.47
C PHE A 46 -12.12 -0.58 -4.40
N PHE A 47 -12.80 0.55 -4.63
CA PHE A 47 -13.93 0.65 -5.56
C PHE A 47 -13.54 0.34 -7.00
N ASN A 48 -12.39 0.80 -7.47
CA ASN A 48 -11.95 0.50 -8.83
C ASN A 48 -11.67 -0.99 -9.03
N ASN A 49 -11.03 -1.64 -8.04
CA ASN A 49 -10.84 -3.09 -8.05
C ASN A 49 -12.18 -3.84 -8.00
N PHE A 50 -13.12 -3.38 -7.17
CA PHE A 50 -14.45 -3.96 -7.09
C PHE A 50 -15.20 -3.86 -8.43
N LYS A 51 -15.20 -2.68 -9.07
CA LYS A 51 -15.85 -2.44 -10.37
C LYS A 51 -15.23 -3.25 -11.51
N ALA A 52 -13.92 -3.49 -11.46
CA ALA A 52 -13.23 -4.28 -12.47
C ALA A 52 -13.73 -5.73 -12.48
N SER A 53 -14.01 -6.30 -11.30
CA SER A 53 -14.47 -7.68 -11.13
C SER A 53 -16.00 -7.83 -11.09
N HIS A 54 -16.73 -6.83 -10.58
CA HIS A 54 -18.18 -6.85 -10.39
C HIS A 54 -18.81 -5.63 -11.06
N LYS A 55 -19.31 -5.84 -12.27
CA LYS A 55 -19.97 -4.80 -13.06
C LYS A 55 -21.44 -4.69 -12.64
N GLY A 56 -21.92 -3.46 -12.48
CA GLY A 56 -23.32 -3.21 -12.13
C GLY A 56 -23.48 -1.95 -11.29
N LEU A 57 -24.45 -1.11 -11.66
CA LEU A 57 -24.72 0.14 -10.93
C LEU A 57 -25.30 -0.15 -9.53
N MET A 58 -26.13 -1.19 -9.39
CA MET A 58 -26.71 -1.57 -8.11
C MET A 58 -25.64 -2.01 -7.10
N LEU A 59 -24.75 -2.94 -7.48
CA LEU A 59 -23.65 -3.37 -6.62
C LEU A 59 -22.75 -2.20 -6.18
N LYS A 60 -22.48 -1.25 -7.08
CA LYS A 60 -21.74 -0.03 -6.76
C LYS A 60 -22.49 0.82 -5.72
N ASN A 61 -23.79 1.03 -5.90
CA ASN A 61 -24.61 1.83 -5.00
C ASN A 61 -24.75 1.18 -3.62
N LEU A 62 -24.93 -0.14 -3.56
CA LEU A 62 -24.98 -0.90 -2.32
C LEU A 62 -23.66 -0.83 -1.57
N LEU A 63 -22.53 -1.03 -2.26
CA LEU A 63 -21.21 -0.91 -1.66
C LEU A 63 -20.94 0.53 -1.18
N TRP A 64 -21.34 1.54 -1.96
CA TRP A 64 -21.23 2.95 -1.58
C TRP A 64 -22.08 3.29 -0.35
N GLY A 65 -23.31 2.78 -0.30
CA GLY A 65 -24.22 2.90 0.85
C GLY A 65 -23.62 2.28 2.11
N ALA A 66 -23.07 1.06 2.01
CA ALA A 66 -22.33 0.43 3.10
C ALA A 66 -21.18 1.31 3.59
N THR A 67 -20.34 1.85 2.68
CA THR A 67 -19.19 2.68 3.07
C THR A 67 -19.55 4.02 3.71
N LYS A 68 -20.73 4.56 3.39
CA LYS A 68 -21.23 5.82 3.95
C LYS A 68 -22.05 5.64 5.23
N SER A 69 -22.34 4.40 5.61
CA SER A 69 -23.15 4.14 6.79
C SER A 69 -22.40 4.51 8.06
N THR A 70 -22.97 5.41 8.85
CA THR A 70 -22.44 5.81 10.16
C THR A 70 -22.88 4.87 11.28
N THR A 71 -23.76 3.90 10.99
CA THR A 71 -24.30 2.96 11.97
C THR A 71 -23.96 1.52 11.60
N LYS A 72 -23.68 0.70 12.62
CA LYS A 72 -23.44 -0.75 12.40
C LYS A 72 -24.63 -1.42 11.73
N GLN A 73 -25.86 -1.04 12.12
CA GLN A 73 -27.08 -1.61 11.57
C GLN A 73 -27.24 -1.28 10.09
N GLY A 74 -27.07 -0.01 9.69
CA GLY A 74 -27.16 0.39 8.30
C GLY A 74 -26.08 -0.29 7.43
N PHE A 75 -24.86 -0.41 7.96
CA PHE A 75 -23.80 -1.16 7.29
C PHE A 75 -24.20 -2.61 7.03
N THR A 76 -24.72 -3.31 8.06
CA THR A 76 -25.16 -4.70 7.93
C THR A 76 -26.29 -4.86 6.92
N GLN A 77 -27.25 -3.93 6.89
CA GLN A 77 -28.34 -3.95 5.91
C GLN A 77 -27.82 -3.83 4.47
N PHE A 78 -26.93 -2.87 4.20
CA PHE A 78 -26.33 -2.75 2.87
C PHE A 78 -25.50 -3.95 2.46
N MET A 79 -24.75 -4.54 3.39
CA MET A 79 -23.98 -5.76 3.13
C MET A 79 -24.88 -6.96 2.84
N GLU A 80 -26.02 -7.09 3.53
CA GLU A 80 -26.99 -8.15 3.26
C GLU A 80 -27.71 -7.92 1.92
N SER A 81 -28.12 -6.69 1.60
CA SER A 81 -28.65 -6.37 0.27
C SER A 81 -27.65 -6.65 -0.85
N LEU A 82 -26.35 -6.38 -0.62
CA LEU A 82 -25.28 -6.71 -1.57
C LEU A 82 -25.13 -8.22 -1.73
N ARG A 83 -25.28 -8.98 -0.64
CA ARG A 83 -25.25 -10.45 -0.65
C ARG A 83 -26.42 -11.04 -1.44
N ILE A 84 -27.63 -10.51 -1.25
CA ILE A 84 -28.83 -10.92 -1.98
C ILE A 84 -28.68 -10.62 -3.47
N GLU A 85 -28.18 -9.42 -3.82
CA GLU A 85 -27.94 -9.03 -5.21
C GLU A 85 -26.84 -9.88 -5.87
N SER A 86 -25.76 -10.16 -5.14
CA SER A 86 -24.66 -10.97 -5.63
C SER A 86 -23.87 -11.60 -4.49
N GLU A 87 -24.10 -12.89 -4.28
CA GLU A 87 -23.34 -13.68 -3.31
C GLU A 87 -21.84 -13.70 -3.68
N THR A 88 -21.50 -13.74 -4.98
CA THR A 88 -20.09 -13.70 -5.43
C THR A 88 -19.39 -12.40 -5.06
N ALA A 89 -20.06 -11.25 -5.24
CA ALA A 89 -19.52 -9.95 -4.84
C ALA A 89 -19.35 -9.84 -3.32
N TYR A 90 -20.31 -10.38 -2.55
CA TYR A 90 -20.22 -10.43 -1.09
C TYR A 90 -19.05 -11.29 -0.62
N GLN A 91 -18.91 -12.52 -1.16
CA GLN A 91 -17.80 -13.42 -0.83
C GLN A 91 -16.44 -12.81 -1.20
N TRP A 92 -16.35 -12.06 -2.30
CA TRP A 92 -15.15 -11.31 -2.64
C TRP A 92 -14.79 -10.30 -1.54
N LEU A 93 -15.76 -9.54 -1.03
CA LEU A 93 -15.55 -8.57 0.06
C LEU A 93 -15.07 -9.25 1.35
N VAL A 94 -15.71 -10.35 1.74
CA VAL A 94 -15.32 -11.17 2.91
C VAL A 94 -13.88 -11.67 2.75
N THR A 95 -13.54 -12.19 1.57
CA THR A 95 -12.18 -12.67 1.26
C THR A 95 -11.16 -11.55 1.37
N LYS A 96 -11.45 -10.35 0.84
CA LYS A 96 -10.55 -9.20 0.97
C LYS A 96 -10.38 -8.76 2.43
N ARG A 97 -11.44 -8.81 3.25
CA ARG A 97 -11.35 -8.51 4.68
C ARG A 97 -10.46 -9.51 5.42
N ALA A 98 -10.74 -10.81 5.25
CA ALA A 98 -9.96 -11.87 5.89
C ALA A 98 -8.49 -11.87 5.45
N ALA A 99 -8.21 -11.50 4.19
CA ALA A 99 -6.84 -11.36 3.71
C ALA A 99 -6.07 -10.27 4.46
N VAL A 100 -6.72 -9.12 4.75
CA VAL A 100 -6.09 -8.00 5.48
C VAL A 100 -5.78 -8.38 6.93
N GLU A 101 -6.66 -9.13 7.58
CA GLU A 101 -6.44 -9.60 8.97
C GLU A 101 -5.22 -10.53 9.07
N LYS A 102 -4.90 -11.25 8.00
CA LYS A 102 -3.73 -12.16 7.92
C LYS A 102 -2.42 -11.47 7.56
N TRP A 103 -2.40 -10.14 7.41
CA TRP A 103 -1.17 -9.42 7.08
C TRP A 103 -0.27 -9.28 8.31
N HIS A 104 0.82 -10.06 8.29
CA HIS A 104 1.85 -10.02 9.32
C HIS A 104 2.70 -8.74 9.20
N HIS A 105 3.11 -8.39 7.98
CA HIS A 105 3.98 -7.26 7.70
C HIS A 105 3.23 -5.93 7.67
N GLN A 106 3.95 -4.84 7.99
CA GLN A 106 3.46 -3.46 7.89
C GLN A 106 3.13 -3.03 6.44
N ILE A 107 3.59 -3.82 5.46
CA ILE A 107 3.49 -3.55 4.03
C ILE A 107 2.66 -4.65 3.37
N GLY A 108 1.79 -4.27 2.42
CA GLY A 108 0.92 -5.20 1.72
C GLY A 108 1.69 -6.23 0.87
N PRO A 109 1.14 -7.45 0.62
CA PRO A 109 1.89 -8.56 0.04
C PRO A 109 2.50 -8.30 -1.35
N LYS A 110 1.86 -7.47 -2.18
CA LYS A 110 2.40 -7.13 -3.51
C LYS A 110 3.67 -6.30 -3.41
N VAL A 111 3.67 -5.29 -2.55
CA VAL A 111 4.83 -4.43 -2.32
C VAL A 111 5.91 -5.23 -1.60
N MET A 112 5.53 -6.09 -0.65
CA MET A 112 6.50 -6.97 0.01
C MET A 112 7.19 -7.91 -0.97
N LYS A 113 6.44 -8.57 -1.87
CA LYS A 113 7.03 -9.40 -2.94
C LYS A 113 7.98 -8.62 -3.84
N PHE A 114 7.66 -7.36 -4.14
CA PHE A 114 8.54 -6.50 -4.93
C PHE A 114 9.83 -6.17 -4.18
N VAL A 115 9.73 -5.82 -2.89
CA VAL A 115 10.89 -5.56 -2.02
C VAL A 115 11.74 -6.83 -1.84
N GLU A 116 11.13 -7.98 -1.57
CA GLU A 116 11.83 -9.28 -1.46
C GLU A 116 12.59 -9.61 -2.74
N ARG A 117 12.00 -9.34 -3.91
CA ARG A 117 12.68 -9.51 -5.19
C ARG A 117 13.89 -8.58 -5.30
N ILE A 118 13.73 -7.29 -5.02
CA ILE A 118 14.86 -6.34 -5.04
C ILE A 118 15.95 -6.75 -4.05
N MET A 119 15.58 -7.17 -2.84
CA MET A 119 16.53 -7.63 -1.82
C MET A 119 17.30 -8.86 -2.32
N LYS A 120 16.62 -9.82 -2.94
CA LYS A 120 17.27 -11.00 -3.52
C LYS A 120 18.22 -10.62 -4.65
N ASP A 121 17.77 -9.78 -5.57
CA ASP A 121 18.57 -9.32 -6.71
C ASP A 121 19.76 -8.46 -6.25
N SER A 122 19.62 -7.71 -5.16
CA SER A 122 20.71 -6.94 -4.55
C SER A 122 21.65 -7.80 -3.74
N SER A 123 21.17 -8.90 -3.13
CA SER A 123 21.97 -9.77 -2.26
C SER A 123 23.09 -10.51 -2.99
N ILE A 124 23.00 -10.60 -4.32
CA ILE A 124 24.06 -11.17 -5.16
C ILE A 124 25.08 -10.12 -5.60
N CYS A 125 24.80 -8.83 -5.41
CA CYS A 125 25.66 -7.73 -5.82
C CYS A 125 26.57 -7.32 -4.66
N ASN A 126 27.88 -7.51 -4.82
CA ASN A 126 28.88 -7.08 -3.85
C ASN A 126 29.63 -5.84 -4.37
N PRO A 127 29.27 -4.62 -3.95
CA PRO A 127 29.93 -3.40 -4.39
C PRO A 127 31.25 -3.17 -3.62
N GLU A 128 32.32 -2.91 -4.36
CA GLU A 128 33.62 -2.52 -3.87
C GLU A 128 33.93 -1.10 -4.33
N TYR A 129 34.23 -0.19 -3.40
CA TYR A 129 34.50 1.21 -3.75
C TYR A 129 35.86 1.35 -4.44
N SER A 130 35.89 2.02 -5.60
CA SER A 130 37.10 2.19 -6.41
C SER A 130 37.54 3.65 -6.54
N GLY A 131 36.85 4.60 -5.90
CA GLY A 131 37.12 6.04 -6.00
C GLY A 131 36.15 6.80 -6.92
N ASN A 132 36.04 8.12 -6.75
CA ASN A 132 35.30 9.03 -7.66
C ASN A 132 33.87 8.57 -8.00
N TYR A 133 33.08 8.18 -7.00
CA TYR A 133 31.70 7.65 -7.16
C TYR A 133 31.57 6.38 -8.02
N VAL A 134 32.71 5.74 -8.34
CA VAL A 134 32.77 4.46 -9.07
C VAL A 134 32.85 3.30 -8.08
N TYR A 135 32.02 2.31 -8.33
CA TYR A 135 31.96 1.05 -7.60
C TYR A 135 32.16 -0.10 -8.58
N GLN A 136 33.03 -1.03 -8.21
CA GLN A 136 33.14 -2.32 -8.85
C GLN A 136 32.13 -3.27 -8.20
N VAL A 137 31.08 -3.64 -8.92
CA VAL A 137 30.04 -4.54 -8.42
C VAL A 137 30.33 -5.94 -8.95
N LYS A 138 30.52 -6.89 -8.02
CA LYS A 138 30.71 -8.31 -8.33
C LYS A 138 29.40 -9.05 -8.08
N GLU A 139 28.79 -9.63 -9.11
CA GLU A 139 27.67 -10.57 -8.92
C GLU A 139 28.21 -11.95 -8.47
N ASN A 140 27.61 -12.56 -7.46
CA ASN A 140 28.07 -13.83 -6.89
C ASN A 140 27.90 -14.97 -7.93
N GLY A 141 29.01 -15.39 -8.56
CA GLY A 141 29.01 -16.37 -9.66
C GLY A 141 28.79 -15.78 -11.06
N GLY A 142 28.78 -14.45 -11.20
CA GLY A 142 28.54 -13.74 -12.46
C GLY A 142 29.68 -12.82 -12.90
N GLU A 143 29.39 -11.94 -13.85
CA GLU A 143 30.30 -10.93 -14.38
C GLU A 143 30.52 -9.77 -13.38
N GLN A 144 31.60 -9.01 -13.57
CA GLN A 144 31.91 -7.83 -12.78
C GLN A 144 31.63 -6.57 -13.60
N PHE A 145 30.96 -5.59 -13.00
CA PHE A 145 30.57 -4.35 -13.68
C PHE A 145 31.07 -3.13 -12.90
N MET A 146 31.50 -2.10 -13.63
CA MET A 146 31.72 -0.78 -13.05
C MET A 146 30.40 0.00 -13.08
N VAL A 147 30.07 0.60 -11.95
CA VAL A 147 28.90 1.45 -11.75
C VAL A 147 29.36 2.82 -11.28
N ASN A 148 29.01 3.87 -12.02
CA ASN A 148 29.19 5.25 -11.58
C ASN A 148 27.86 5.77 -11.05
N ILE A 149 27.78 6.04 -9.75
CA ILE A 149 26.54 6.46 -9.10
C ILE A 149 26.20 7.93 -9.41
N GLU A 150 27.21 8.80 -9.59
CA GLU A 150 27.01 10.22 -9.90
C GLU A 150 26.44 10.39 -11.31
N GLN A 151 26.98 9.65 -12.28
CA GLN A 151 26.55 9.69 -13.67
C GLN A 151 25.35 8.77 -13.97
N LYS A 152 24.97 7.89 -13.02
CA LYS A 152 23.94 6.84 -13.19
C LYS A 152 24.22 5.91 -14.36
N GLU A 153 25.47 5.49 -14.50
CA GLU A 153 25.92 4.58 -15.56
C GLU A 153 26.29 3.22 -14.96
N CYS A 154 25.83 2.13 -15.58
CA CYS A 154 26.30 0.77 -15.29
C CYS A 154 26.79 0.12 -16.58
N ALA A 155 27.96 -0.51 -16.57
CA ALA A 155 28.44 -1.31 -17.69
C ALA A 155 27.48 -2.48 -18.06
N CYS A 156 26.58 -2.84 -17.15
CA CYS A 156 25.54 -3.84 -17.32
C CYS A 156 24.27 -3.34 -18.05
N ASN A 157 24.13 -2.03 -18.31
CA ASN A 157 22.92 -1.36 -18.83
C ASN A 157 21.60 -1.64 -18.07
N LYS A 158 21.68 -2.22 -16.87
CA LYS A 158 20.53 -2.42 -15.97
C LYS A 158 20.53 -1.26 -14.97
N TRP A 159 19.67 -0.28 -15.19
CA TRP A 159 19.36 0.80 -14.25
C TRP A 159 17.84 0.86 -14.05
#